data_AF-B1ZXN7-F1
#
_entry.id   AF-B1ZXN7-F1
#
_cell.length_a   1.000
_cell.length_b   1.000
_cell.length_c   1.000
_cell.angle_alpha   90.00
_cell.angle_beta   90.00
_cell.angle_gamma   90.00
#
_symmetry.space_group_name_H-M   'P 1'
#
loop_
_entity.id
_entity.type
_entity.pdbx_description
1 polymer ?
#
loop_
_entity_poly.entity_id
_entity_poly.type
_entity_poly.pdbx_seq_one_letter_code
_entity_poly.pdbx_strand_id
1 'polypeptide(L)'
;MLATYVPVTGRDWSRLGPGAEDEAHFVGNRVYMKMRDGHCGALGWRLTADGVPKFFCTVYERRPQLCRDLARGSPLCRGELATKADRVAAWLRNNPATAR
;
A
#
# COMPACT_ATOMS: atom_id res chain seq x y z
N MET A 1 -8.51 4.03 13.16
CA MET A 1 -8.39 3.02 12.08
C MET A 1 -9.10 3.58 10.85
N LEU A 2 -8.35 4.07 9.86
CA LEU A 2 -8.92 4.82 8.72
C LEU A 2 -9.36 3.84 7.63
N ALA A 3 -10.61 3.36 7.74
CA ALA A 3 -11.22 2.37 6.84
C ALA A 3 -11.48 2.89 5.40
N THR A 4 -10.97 4.08 5.03
CA THR A 4 -11.41 4.87 3.88
C THR A 4 -10.26 5.46 3.04
N TYR A 5 -9.07 4.86 3.02
CA TYR A 5 -7.90 5.43 2.34
C TYR A 5 -7.96 5.38 0.80
N VAL A 6 -8.15 4.19 0.23
CA VAL A 6 -8.11 3.99 -1.23
C VAL A 6 -9.51 3.65 -1.71
N PRO A 7 -10.27 4.60 -2.30
CA PRO A 7 -11.57 4.30 -2.87
C PRO A 7 -11.43 3.36 -4.06
N VAL A 8 -12.38 2.44 -4.19
CA VAL A 8 -12.49 1.46 -5.27
C VAL A 8 -13.76 1.77 -6.04
N THR A 9 -13.63 2.23 -7.28
CA THR A 9 -14.79 2.45 -8.16
C THR A 9 -15.33 1.11 -8.69
N GLY A 10 -16.51 1.12 -9.32
CA GLY A 10 -17.03 -0.08 -10.00
C GLY A 10 -16.07 -0.61 -11.09
N ARG A 11 -15.38 0.30 -11.80
CA ARG A 11 -14.33 -0.09 -12.77
C ARG A 11 -13.14 -0.75 -12.09
N ASP A 12 -12.74 -0.25 -10.92
CA ASP A 12 -11.66 -0.86 -10.14
C ASP A 12 -12.07 -2.22 -9.59
N TRP A 13 -13.32 -2.38 -9.15
CA TRP A 13 -13.88 -3.66 -8.72
C TRP A 13 -13.77 -4.71 -9.83
N SER A 14 -14.26 -4.39 -11.03
CA SER A 14 -14.15 -5.29 -12.19
C SER A 14 -12.69 -5.61 -12.53
N ARG A 15 -11.77 -4.66 -12.34
CA ARG A 15 -10.34 -4.83 -12.61
C ARG A 15 -9.64 -5.69 -11.55
N LEU A 16 -10.02 -5.57 -10.28
CA LEU A 16 -9.57 -6.46 -9.22
C LEU A 16 -10.03 -7.90 -9.51
N GLY A 17 -11.16 -8.08 -10.19
CA GLY A 17 -11.59 -9.38 -10.70
C GLY A 17 -11.95 -10.35 -9.56
N PRO A 18 -11.70 -11.66 -9.70
CA PRO A 18 -12.14 -12.66 -8.72
C PRO A 18 -11.65 -12.43 -7.28
N GLY A 19 -10.51 -11.75 -7.09
CA GLY A 19 -9.98 -11.42 -5.77
C GLY A 19 -10.45 -10.08 -5.20
N ALA A 20 -11.47 -9.44 -5.77
CA ALA A 20 -11.92 -8.11 -5.32
C ALA A 20 -12.36 -8.11 -3.85
N GLU A 21 -13.07 -9.16 -3.42
CA GLU A 21 -13.56 -9.28 -2.05
C GLU A 21 -12.43 -9.54 -1.04
N ASP A 22 -11.31 -10.14 -1.45
CA ASP A 22 -10.14 -10.34 -0.59
C ASP A 22 -9.38 -9.03 -0.33
N GLU A 23 -9.44 -8.13 -1.30
CA GLU A 23 -8.62 -6.92 -1.38
C GLU A 23 -9.37 -5.65 -0.96
N ALA A 24 -10.70 -5.66 -1.04
CA ALA A 24 -11.55 -4.51 -0.78
C ALA A 24 -12.74 -4.85 0.13
N HIS A 25 -13.30 -3.83 0.79
CA HIS A 25 -14.48 -3.95 1.65
C HIS A 25 -15.46 -2.82 1.41
N PHE A 26 -16.72 -3.07 1.74
CA PHE A 26 -17.77 -2.05 1.73
C PHE A 26 -17.79 -1.28 3.05
N VAL A 27 -17.94 0.04 2.95
CA VAL A 27 -18.29 0.94 4.06
C VAL A 27 -19.55 1.68 3.63
N GLY A 28 -20.70 1.20 4.11
CA GLY A 28 -22.01 1.62 3.58
C GLY A 28 -22.13 1.27 2.10
N ASN A 29 -22.40 2.27 1.26
CA ASN A 29 -22.54 2.11 -0.19
C ASN A 29 -21.24 2.40 -0.99
N ARG A 30 -20.10 2.54 -0.30
CA ARG A 30 -18.79 2.81 -0.92
C ARG A 30 -17.84 1.66 -0.69
N VAL A 31 -16.89 1.48 -1.59
CA VAL A 31 -15.88 0.42 -1.51
C VAL A 31 -14.50 1.03 -1.35
N TYR A 32 -13.68 0.42 -0.49
CA TYR A 32 -12.31 0.81 -0.22
C TYR A 32 -11.38 -0.39 -0.19
N MET A 33 -10.11 -0.20 -0.51
CA MET A 33 -9.09 -1.24 -0.26
C MET A 33 -9.00 -1.52 1.24
N LYS A 34 -8.88 -2.81 1.59
CA LYS A 34 -8.61 -3.24 2.95
C LYS A 34 -7.25 -2.74 3.40
N MET A 35 -7.16 -2.35 4.67
CA MET A 35 -5.91 -2.02 5.34
C MET A 35 -5.59 -3.11 6.35
N ARG A 36 -4.34 -3.56 6.41
CA ARG A 36 -3.81 -4.56 7.35
C ARG A 36 -2.60 -3.94 8.04
N ASP A 37 -2.55 -3.99 9.37
CA ASP A 37 -1.41 -3.50 10.16
C ASP A 37 -0.92 -2.08 9.77
N GLY A 38 -1.85 -1.20 9.42
CA GLY A 38 -1.55 0.18 9.02
C GLY A 38 -1.11 0.39 7.57
N HIS A 39 -1.06 -0.66 6.74
CA HIS A 39 -0.74 -0.58 5.31
C HIS A 39 -1.84 -1.19 4.42
N CYS A 40 -1.72 -1.02 3.10
CA CYS A 40 -2.65 -1.63 2.14
C CYS A 40 -2.61 -3.16 2.26
N GLY A 41 -3.77 -3.82 2.17
CA GLY A 41 -3.89 -5.28 2.25
C GLY A 41 -3.17 -6.04 1.13
N ALA A 42 -2.99 -5.39 -0.02
CA ALA A 42 -2.25 -5.92 -1.16
C ALA A 42 -0.72 -5.77 -1.02
N LEU A 43 -0.22 -5.22 0.10
CA LEU A 43 1.22 -5.12 0.35
C LEU A 43 1.76 -6.49 0.76
N GLY A 44 2.51 -7.13 -0.15
CA GLY A 44 3.30 -8.31 0.14
C GLY A 44 4.75 -7.93 0.44
N TRP A 45 5.45 -8.84 1.11
CA TRP A 45 6.89 -8.74 1.31
C TRP A 45 7.54 -10.11 1.15
N ARG A 46 8.83 -10.11 0.80
CA ARG A 46 9.68 -11.31 0.73
C ARG A 46 11.11 -10.91 1.05
N LEU A 47 11.95 -11.85 1.47
CA LEU A 47 13.39 -11.62 1.58
C LEU A 47 14.05 -11.73 0.20
N THR A 48 15.04 -10.87 -0.08
CA THR A 48 15.96 -11.06 -1.20
C THR A 48 16.98 -12.15 -0.87
N ALA A 49 17.79 -12.55 -1.85
CA ALA A 49 18.89 -13.49 -1.63
C ALA A 49 19.85 -13.02 -0.52
N ASP A 50 20.03 -11.71 -0.38
CA ASP A 50 20.89 -11.09 0.64
C ASP A 50 20.18 -10.87 1.99
N GLY A 51 19.00 -11.46 2.20
CA GLY A 51 18.23 -11.33 3.44
C GLY A 51 17.55 -9.98 3.64
N VAL A 52 17.50 -9.12 2.61
CA VAL A 52 16.88 -7.79 2.71
C VAL A 52 15.37 -7.88 2.43
N PRO A 53 14.49 -7.26 3.24
CA PRO A 53 13.06 -7.25 2.95
C PRO A 53 12.75 -6.44 1.68
N LYS A 54 12.03 -7.06 0.75
CA LYS A 54 11.53 -6.47 -0.49
C LYS A 54 10.00 -6.44 -0.48
N PHE A 55 9.46 -5.24 -0.49
CA PHE A 55 8.02 -4.99 -0.54
C PHE A 55 7.51 -4.90 -1.98
N PHE A 56 6.35 -5.50 -2.25
CA PHE A 56 5.71 -5.48 -3.56
C PHE A 56 4.18 -5.49 -3.44
N CYS A 57 3.49 -5.05 -4.50
CA CYS A 57 2.03 -5.09 -4.55
C CYS A 57 1.60 -6.41 -5.19
N THR A 58 0.80 -7.21 -4.49
CA THR A 58 0.28 -8.51 -4.98
C THR A 58 -0.70 -8.36 -6.13
N VAL A 59 -1.34 -7.18 -6.25
CA VAL A 59 -2.33 -6.87 -7.29
C VAL A 59 -1.80 -5.87 -8.33
N TYR A 60 -0.49 -5.77 -8.54
CA TYR A 60 0.11 -4.69 -9.33
C TYR A 60 -0.54 -4.48 -10.71
N GLU A 61 -0.80 -5.55 -11.47
CA GLU A 61 -1.44 -5.46 -12.78
C GLU A 61 -2.96 -5.24 -12.72
N ARG A 62 -3.59 -5.48 -11.56
CA ARG A 62 -5.03 -5.30 -11.32
C ARG A 62 -5.35 -4.04 -10.49
N ARG A 63 -4.32 -3.27 -10.15
CA ARG A 63 -4.43 -2.18 -9.17
C ARG A 63 -5.49 -1.13 -9.55
N PRO A 64 -6.17 -0.53 -8.55
CA PRO A 64 -7.13 0.56 -8.77
C PRO A 64 -6.53 1.73 -9.54
N GLN A 65 -7.39 2.54 -10.17
CA GLN A 65 -6.98 3.68 -10.98
C GLN A 65 -6.16 4.69 -10.17
N LEU A 66 -6.57 4.99 -8.93
CA LEU A 66 -5.81 5.87 -8.05
C LEU A 66 -4.35 5.41 -7.87
N CYS A 67 -4.14 4.09 -7.69
CA CYS A 67 -2.80 3.52 -7.60
C CYS A 67 -2.04 3.55 -8.94
N ARG A 68 -2.74 3.61 -10.07
CA ARG A 68 -2.12 3.79 -11.39
C ARG A 68 -1.68 5.23 -11.61
N ASP A 69 -2.50 6.18 -11.21
CA ASP A 69 -2.25 7.60 -11.35
C ASP A 69 -1.04 8.02 -10.50
N LEU A 70 -0.89 7.41 -9.32
CA LEU A 70 0.29 7.52 -8.46
C LEU A 70 1.48 6.65 -8.92
N ALA A 71 1.66 6.46 -10.23
CA ALA A 71 2.59 5.52 -10.84
C ALA A 71 3.96 5.47 -10.14
N ARG A 72 4.52 4.27 -10.00
CA ARG A 72 5.87 4.07 -9.43
C ARG A 72 6.90 4.90 -10.19
N GLY A 73 7.69 5.69 -9.48
CA GLY A 73 8.70 6.59 -10.06
C GLY A 73 8.17 7.96 -10.49
N SER A 74 6.85 8.19 -10.44
CA SER A 74 6.27 9.53 -10.62
C SER A 74 6.77 10.52 -9.56
N PRO A 75 6.69 11.84 -9.81
CA PRO A 75 7.00 12.85 -8.79
C PRO A 75 6.24 12.64 -7.47
N LEU A 76 4.96 12.29 -7.52
CA LEU A 76 4.14 11.99 -6.35
C LEU A 76 4.65 10.76 -5.59
N CYS A 77 5.01 9.69 -6.31
CA CYS A 77 5.60 8.51 -5.70
C CYS A 77 6.95 8.81 -5.02
N ARG A 78 7.80 9.63 -5.64
CA ARG A 78 9.09 10.03 -5.05
C ARG A 78 8.91 10.90 -3.80
N GLY A 79 7.98 11.85 -3.82
CA GLY A 79 7.67 12.69 -2.65
C GLY A 79 7.15 11.87 -1.47
N GLU A 80 6.28 10.90 -1.73
CA GLU A 80 5.78 9.99 -0.70
C GLU A 80 6.88 9.09 -0.13
N LEU A 81 7.79 8.58 -0.97
CA LEU A 81 8.94 7.79 -0.53
C LEU A 81 9.87 8.61 0.38
N ALA A 82 10.18 9.86 -0.01
CA ALA A 82 10.99 10.76 0.81
C ALA A 82 10.32 11.02 2.17
N THR A 83 9.04 11.38 2.17
CA THR A 83 8.26 11.64 3.40
C THR A 83 8.26 10.43 4.33
N LYS A 84 8.13 9.21 3.79
CA LYS A 84 8.19 7.98 4.58
C LYS A 84 9.58 7.71 5.13
N ALA A 85 10.61 7.90 4.32
CA ALA A 85 12.00 7.75 4.76
C ALA A 85 12.33 8.70 5.91
N ASP A 86 11.88 9.96 5.83
CA ASP A 86 12.08 10.96 6.89
C ASP A 86 11.39 10.57 8.20
N ARG A 87 10.15 10.04 8.12
CA ARG A 87 9.42 9.54 9.29
C ARG A 87 10.14 8.36 9.95
N VAL A 88 10.63 7.41 9.16
CA VAL A 88 11.39 6.26 9.66
C VAL A 88 12.71 6.72 10.29
N ALA A 89 13.44 7.61 9.62
CA ALA A 89 14.69 8.16 10.14
C ALA A 89 14.47 8.92 11.46
N ALA A 90 13.40 9.72 11.56
CA ALA A 90 13.02 10.40 12.78
C ALA A 90 12.69 9.40 13.91
N TRP A 91 11.93 8.35 13.60
CA TRP A 91 11.61 7.32 14.57
C TRP A 91 12.85 6.57 15.05
N LEU A 92 13.77 6.19 14.15
CA LEU A 92 15.02 5.50 14.49
C LEU A 92 15.93 6.36 15.37
N ARG A 93 16.05 7.66 15.07
CA ARG A 93 16.78 8.61 15.94
C ARG A 93 16.23 8.65 17.36
N ASN A 94 14.91 8.52 17.50
CA ASN A 94 14.21 8.56 18.79
C ASN A 94 14.11 7.18 19.47
N ASN A 95 14.43 6.08 18.77
CA ASN A 95 14.31 4.70 19.26
C ASN A 95 15.53 3.86 18.85
N PRO A 96 16.72 4.15 19.41
CA PRO A 96 17.98 3.53 18.96
C PRO A 96 18.09 2.03 19.29
N ALA A 97 17.40 1.55 20.35
CA ALA A 97 17.45 0.14 20.76
C ALA A 97 16.75 -0.83 19.78
N THR A 98 15.87 -0.32 18.93
CA THR A 98 15.11 -1.09 17.92
C THR A 98 15.77 -1.14 16.53
N ALA A 99 16.96 -0.53 16.38
CA ALA A 99 17.68 -0.45 15.11
C ALA A 99 18.60 -1.67 14.83
N ARG A 100 18.45 -2.77 15.59
CA ARG A 100 19.34 -3.93 15.56
C ARG A 100 18.68 -5.16 14.96
#